data_AF-A0A7X8B0K7-F1
#
_entry.id   AF-A0A7X8B0K7-F1
#
_cell.length_a   1.000
_cell.length_b   1.000
_cell.length_c   1.000
_cell.angle_alpha   90.00
_cell.angle_beta   90.00
_cell.angle_gamma   90.00
#
_symmetry.space_group_name_H-M   'P 1'
#
loop_
_entity.id
_entity.type
_entity.pdbx_description
1 polymer ?
#
loop_
_entity_poly.entity_id
_entity_poly.type
_entity_poly.pdbx_seq_one_letter_code
_entity_poly.pdbx_strand_id
1 'polypeptide(L)' 'MEAQKLEIAKKIEEKGMTVEQVAEAIQFDPNLLSLYLADDAYPVPNRIMDKVSGYLNN' A
#
# COMPACT_ATOMS: atom_id res chain seq x y z
N MET A 1 -12.29 0.41 4.35
CA MET A 1 -11.17 0.93 3.53
C MET A 1 -10.11 1.56 4.40
N GLU A 2 -10.44 2.52 5.28
CA GLU A 2 -9.49 3.14 6.23
C GLU A 2 -8.67 2.14 7.05
N ALA A 3 -9.34 1.15 7.68
CA ALA A 3 -8.67 0.13 8.49
C ALA A 3 -7.67 -0.73 7.68
N GLN A 4 -7.93 -0.97 6.39
CA GLN A 4 -7.02 -1.73 5.53
C GLN A 4 -5.80 -0.91 5.12
N LYS A 5 -5.95 0.41 4.90
CA LYS A 5 -4.81 1.30 4.63
C LYS A 5 -3.85 1.29 5.82
N LEU A 6 -4.40 1.39 7.03
CA LEU A 6 -3.63 1.37 8.27
C LEU A 6 -2.91 0.04 8.48
N GLU A 7 -3.57 -1.09 8.20
CA GLU A 7 -2.94 -2.41 8.30
C GLU A 7 -1.80 -2.59 7.30
N ILE A 8 -1.99 -2.13 6.05
CA ILE A 8 -0.95 -2.15 5.03
C ILE A 8 0.23 -1.29 5.44
N ALA A 9 0.00 -0.05 5.88
CA ALA A 9 1.06 0.86 6.32
C ALA A 9 1.89 0.23 7.45
N LYS A 10 1.23 -0.37 8.46
CA LYS A 10 1.91 -1.10 9.54
C LYS A 10 2.75 -2.27 9.04
N LYS A 11 2.23 -3.09 8.13
CA LYS A 11 2.98 -4.23 7.56
C LYS A 11 4.20 -3.78 6.76
N ILE A 12 4.11 -2.64 6.06
CA ILE A 12 5.23 -2.03 5.34
C ILE A 12 6.32 -1.60 6.34
N GLU A 13 5.93 -0.92 7.43
CA GLU A 13 6.85 -0.54 8.50
C GLU A 13 7.47 -1.74 9.22
N GLU A 14 6.69 -2.78 9.53
CA GLU A 14 7.15 -4.01 10.19
C GLU A 14 8.17 -4.78 9.33
N LYS A 15 8.01 -4.76 8.00
CA LYS A 15 8.97 -5.34 7.06
C LYS A 15 10.18 -4.43 6.80
N GLY A 16 10.22 -3.22 7.37
CA GLY A 16 11.29 -2.25 7.14
C GLY A 16 11.34 -1.75 5.69
N MET A 17 10.22 -1.78 4.99
CA MET A 17 10.11 -1.38 3.59
C MET A 17 9.60 0.05 3.48
N THR A 18 9.88 0.71 2.35
CA THR A 18 9.22 1.97 1.99
C THR A 18 8.03 1.71 1.06
N VAL A 19 7.08 2.65 1.03
CA VAL A 19 5.95 2.60 0.09
C VAL A 19 6.44 2.54 -1.36
N GLU A 20 7.57 3.17 -1.67
CA GLU A 20 8.19 3.16 -2.99
C GLU A 20 8.67 1.76 -3.38
N GLN A 21 9.33 1.03 -2.46
CA GLN A 21 9.77 -0.35 -2.70
C GLN A 21 8.58 -1.29 -2.93
N VAL A 22 7.50 -1.09 -2.18
CA VAL A 22 6.27 -1.86 -2.35
C VAL A 22 5.64 -1.56 -3.70
N ALA A 23 5.56 -0.28 -4.08
CA ALA A 23 5.04 0.16 -5.38
C ALA A 23 5.85 -0.44 -6.53
N GLU A 24 7.18 -0.42 -6.44
CA GLU A 24 8.07 -1.03 -7.42
C GLU A 24 7.83 -2.54 -7.53
N ALA A 25 7.70 -3.24 -6.40
CA ALA A 25 7.46 -4.68 -6.35
C ALA A 25 6.11 -5.09 -6.98
N ILE A 26 5.08 -4.24 -6.86
CA ILE A 26 3.77 -4.48 -7.50
C ILE A 26 3.64 -3.85 -8.89
N GLN A 27 4.74 -3.30 -9.44
CA GLN A 27 4.80 -2.57 -10.70
C GLN A 27 3.73 -1.47 -10.80
N PHE A 28 3.70 -0.61 -9.78
CA PHE A 28 2.75 0.48 -9.65
C PHE A 28 3.46 1.81 -9.42
N ASP A 29 2.78 2.91 -9.70
CA ASP A 29 3.35 4.25 -9.53
C ASP A 29 3.53 4.56 -8.02
N PRO A 30 4.78 4.83 -7.57
CA PRO A 30 5.07 5.08 -6.16
C PRO A 30 4.43 6.37 -5.63
N ASN A 31 4.30 7.41 -6.45
CA ASN A 31 3.64 8.65 -6.06
C ASN A 31 2.15 8.40 -5.87
N LEU A 32 1.52 7.63 -6.77
CA LEU A 32 0.11 7.32 -6.68
C LEU A 32 -0.19 6.38 -5.50
N LEU A 33 0.68 5.42 -5.21
CA LEU A 33 0.52 4.55 -4.04
C LEU A 33 0.63 5.34 -2.73
N SER A 34 1.57 6.28 -2.68
CA SER A 34 1.75 7.17 -1.53
C SER A 34 0.52 8.03 -1.28
N LEU A 35 -0.10 8.56 -2.34
CA LEU A 35 -1.37 9.29 -2.25
C LEU A 35 -2.53 8.40 -1.78
N TYR A 36 -2.55 7.14 -2.21
CA TYR A 36 -3.58 6.17 -1.81
C TYR A 36 -3.46 5.73 -0.36
N LEU A 37 -2.23 5.58 0.13
CA LEU A 37 -1.93 5.22 1.51
C LEU A 37 -1.88 6.43 2.46
N ALA A 38 -1.90 7.65 1.94
CA ALA A 38 -2.10 8.85 2.74
C ALA A 38 -3.45 8.78 3.49
N ASP A 39 -3.49 9.40 4.66
CA ASP A 39 -4.67 9.53 5.52
C ASP A 39 -5.67 10.53 4.91
N ASP A 40 -6.12 10.21 3.70
CA ASP A 40 -7.06 10.97 2.91
C ASP A 40 -8.23 10.06 2.49
N ALA A 41 -9.40 10.68 2.34
CA ALA A 41 -10.65 10.05 1.96
C ALA A 41 -10.65 9.54 0.51
N TYR A 42 -9.54 9.72 -0.23
CA TYR A 42 -9.44 9.26 -1.60
C TYR A 42 -9.65 7.74 -1.69
N PRO A 43 -10.64 7.28 -2.48
CA PRO A 43 -10.96 5.87 -2.59
C PRO A 43 -9.84 5.14 -3.32
N VAL A 44 -9.30 4.12 -2.68
CA VAL A 44 -8.27 3.27 -3.28
C VAL A 44 -8.95 2.11 -3.99
N PRO A 45 -8.60 1.82 -5.26
CA PRO A 45 -9.13 0.65 -5.94
C PRO A 45 -8.74 -0.64 -5.20
N ASN A 46 -9.72 -1.51 -4.91
CA ASN A 46 -9.49 -2.79 -4.22
C ASN A 46 -8.39 -3.62 -4.89
N ARG A 47 -8.31 -3.60 -6.23
CA ARG A 47 -7.26 -4.31 -6.99
C ARG A 47 -5.84 -3.93 -6.55
N ILE A 48 -5.61 -2.67 -6.17
CA ILE A 48 -4.29 -2.22 -5.69
C ILE A 48 -4.07 -2.68 -4.26
N MET A 49 -5.07 -2.56 -3.40
CA MET A 49 -5.03 -3.06 -2.02
C MET A 49 -4.74 -4.57 -1.96
N ASP A 50 -5.36 -5.35 -2.86
CA ASP A 50 -5.17 -6.79 -2.96
C ASP A 50 -3.74 -7.13 -3.42
N LYS A 51 -3.19 -6.38 -4.39
CA LYS A 51 -1.80 -6.56 -4.83
C LYS A 51 -0.80 -6.28 -3.72
N VAL A 52 -0.98 -5.16 -3.02
CA VAL A 52 -0.10 -4.78 -1.91
C VAL A 52 -0.21 -5.80 -0.79
N SER A 53 -1.42 -6.20 -0.42
CA SER A 53 -1.64 -7.22 0.62
C SER A 53 -1.06 -8.58 0.21
N GLY A 54 -1.20 -8.98 -1.06
CA GLY A 54 -0.63 -10.21 -1.60
C GLY A 54 0.90 -10.21 -1.59
N TYR A 55 1.51 -9.07 -1.86
CA TYR A 55 2.96 -8.90 -1.75
C TYR A 55 3.44 -8.92 -0.29
N LEU A 56 2.72 -8.28 0.62
CA LEU A 56 3.09 -8.20 2.03
C LEU A 56 2.84 -9.50 2.80
N ASN A 57 1.90 -10.34 2.37
CA ASN A 57 1.63 -11.63 3.01
C ASN A 57 2.49 -12.79 2.44
N ASN A 58 3.23 -12.57 1.36
CA ASN A 58 4.30 -13.46 0.89
C ASN A 58 5.64 -13.11 1.56
#